data_AF-A0AAP1V5I1-F1
#
_entry.id   AF-A0AAP1V5I1-F1
#
_cell.length_a   1.000
_cell.length_b   1.000
_cell.length_c   1.000
_cell.angle_alpha   90.00
_cell.angle_beta   90.00
_cell.angle_gamma   90.00
#
_symmetry.space_group_name_H-M   'P 1'
#
loop_
_entity.id
_entity.type
_entity.pdbx_description
1 polymer ?
#
loop_
_entity_poly.entity_id
_entity_poly.type
_entity_poly.pdbx_seq_one_letter_code
_entity_poly.pdbx_strand_id
1 'polypeptide(L)'
;MNSKIEGKVLEADDFVTHRKAWRDALLIARDNGSHVGLDDGPLNWDICIQAFDEAFALYAPGSIPDGFRSNREAWRLALTIAQDLAKVQGPDVDDKAYWEHEIRAFDRAFESVGIRLADGELPELTELAVEDLQAGDKVDLDSCPFLKESASADFEFAVVESVERETADCVVVSYEDHEVVGYPVGCKLKVSSETLGNRKLPETSHQTAGAVHLNGRVVAAADLITTLDKAESFIVGFEGDEQQEGIDELLREIRTTKGGLKAQRKQPQLTVEVKRSDGTTFPDRVRFNWGFHDGTAEAERAKVRDMESNQDRSYAHGYVRGVLAWKNLGYRPESSDEAWSMYQGHPFVSPEAGKVLETSDLNSDPAVIEARVLADYQHMLGRTVLVRVVSGYRGSDSVDIRLNPPAKVRIAKTEEASLKHWNDDWCDPYWEVEVVEPHPQLVGIRSTWISGSCYHLNGQQANASDVISVVSNEPSHKPDSLASSL
;
A
#
# COMPACT_ATOMS: atom_id res chain seq x y z
N MET A 1 37.41 -30.59 -1.84
CA MET A 1 37.17 -29.16 -2.08
C MET A 1 35.76 -29.01 -2.62
N ASN A 2 34.77 -28.90 -1.73
CA ASN A 2 33.38 -28.59 -2.06
C ASN A 2 33.03 -27.35 -1.24
N SER A 3 32.86 -26.20 -1.90
CA SER A 3 32.39 -24.99 -1.26
C SER A 3 30.90 -25.14 -0.95
N LYS A 4 30.56 -25.29 0.34
CA LYS A 4 29.21 -25.10 0.84
C LYS A 4 28.82 -23.64 0.60
N ILE A 5 27.81 -23.42 -0.23
CA ILE A 5 27.10 -22.14 -0.32
C ILE A 5 26.14 -22.13 0.87
N GLU A 6 26.43 -21.31 1.88
CA GLU A 6 25.51 -21.02 2.98
C GLU A 6 24.45 -20.05 2.46
N GLY A 7 23.24 -20.56 2.21
CA GLY A 7 22.08 -19.75 1.84
C GLY A 7 21.58 -18.97 3.05
N LYS A 8 21.52 -17.64 2.92
CA LYS A 8 20.69 -16.80 3.78
C LYS A 8 19.24 -17.23 3.61
N VAL A 9 18.55 -17.52 4.70
CA VAL A 9 17.10 -17.69 4.72
C VAL A 9 16.51 -16.31 4.45
N LEU A 10 15.99 -16.10 3.23
CA LEU A 10 15.28 -14.89 2.84
C LEU A 10 13.91 -14.88 3.54
N GLU A 11 13.56 -13.71 4.09
CA GLU A 11 12.21 -13.40 4.58
C GLU A 11 11.23 -13.46 3.41
N ALA A 12 10.04 -14.04 3.64
CA ALA A 12 8.92 -14.23 2.72
C ALA A 12 9.31 -14.56 1.26
N ASP A 13 9.21 -15.84 0.90
CA ASP A 13 9.51 -16.30 -0.45
C ASP A 13 8.55 -15.69 -1.49
N ASP A 14 8.96 -14.58 -2.12
CA ASP A 14 8.23 -13.86 -3.18
C ASP A 14 7.67 -14.82 -4.23
N PHE A 15 8.40 -15.91 -4.51
CA PHE A 15 7.97 -16.95 -5.45
C PHE A 15 6.62 -17.58 -5.06
N VAL A 16 6.40 -17.84 -3.77
CA VAL A 16 5.16 -18.42 -3.25
C VAL A 16 4.06 -17.37 -3.15
N THR A 17 4.42 -16.15 -2.76
CA THR A 17 3.49 -15.03 -2.55
C THR A 17 2.78 -14.62 -3.85
N HIS A 18 3.52 -14.61 -4.98
CA HIS A 18 3.02 -14.13 -6.27
C HIS A 18 2.49 -15.25 -7.20
N ARG A 19 2.45 -16.50 -6.71
CA ARG A 19 2.03 -17.68 -7.49
C ARG A 19 0.71 -17.48 -8.24
N LYS A 20 -0.30 -16.93 -7.58
CA LYS A 20 -1.64 -16.79 -8.18
C LYS A 20 -1.60 -15.80 -9.34
N ALA A 21 -0.96 -14.66 -9.15
CA ALA A 21 -0.83 -13.59 -10.14
C ALA A 21 -0.13 -14.08 -11.41
N TRP A 22 0.98 -14.79 -11.26
CA TRP A 22 1.73 -15.33 -12.40
C TRP A 22 0.96 -16.39 -13.17
N ARG A 23 0.18 -17.22 -12.48
CA ARG A 23 -0.70 -18.20 -13.12
C ARG A 23 -1.84 -17.52 -13.88
N ASP A 24 -2.42 -16.47 -13.30
CA ASP A 24 -3.51 -15.72 -13.93
C ASP A 24 -3.01 -14.98 -15.19
N ALA A 25 -1.79 -14.44 -15.18
CA ALA A 25 -1.15 -13.84 -16.35
C ALA A 25 -1.00 -14.82 -17.53
N LEU A 26 -0.63 -16.08 -17.27
CA LEU A 26 -0.58 -17.11 -18.32
C LEU A 26 -1.93 -17.43 -18.92
N LEU A 27 -2.97 -17.51 -18.07
CA LEU A 27 -4.32 -17.79 -18.54
C LEU A 27 -4.81 -16.64 -19.43
N ILE A 28 -4.52 -15.40 -19.04
CA ILE A 28 -4.76 -14.21 -19.86
C ILE A 28 -4.02 -14.31 -21.20
N ALA A 29 -2.72 -14.64 -21.18
CA ALA A 29 -1.93 -14.78 -22.41
C ALA A 29 -2.44 -15.90 -23.32
N ARG A 30 -2.86 -17.04 -22.75
CA ARG A 30 -3.48 -18.16 -23.49
C ARG A 30 -4.80 -17.76 -24.13
N ASP A 31 -5.70 -17.16 -23.35
CA ASP A 31 -7.07 -16.87 -23.77
C ASP A 31 -7.12 -15.74 -24.83
N ASN A 32 -6.08 -14.90 -24.89
CA ASN A 32 -5.94 -13.82 -25.87
C ASN A 32 -4.99 -14.17 -27.04
N GLY A 33 -4.48 -15.41 -27.10
CA GLY A 33 -3.44 -15.83 -28.04
C GLY A 33 -3.84 -15.77 -29.52
N SER A 34 -3.41 -14.72 -30.22
CA SER A 34 -3.18 -14.70 -31.68
C SER A 34 -1.76 -14.25 -32.07
N HIS A 35 -0.84 -14.14 -31.12
CA HIS A 35 0.55 -13.77 -31.42
C HIS A 35 1.37 -14.99 -31.84
N VAL A 36 1.39 -15.23 -33.16
CA VAL A 36 2.43 -15.99 -33.86
C VAL A 36 3.55 -15.01 -34.19
N GLY A 37 4.74 -15.17 -33.60
CA GLY A 37 5.82 -14.24 -33.88
C GLY A 37 7.09 -14.38 -33.06
N LEU A 38 7.56 -15.60 -32.81
CA LEU A 38 8.97 -15.91 -32.58
C LEU A 38 9.26 -17.17 -33.40
N ASP A 39 10.42 -17.22 -34.06
CA ASP A 39 10.80 -18.19 -35.11
C ASP A 39 10.84 -19.68 -34.68
N ASP A 40 10.37 -20.00 -33.47
CA ASP A 40 10.41 -21.34 -32.84
C ASP A 40 9.04 -22.08 -32.83
N GLY A 41 8.04 -21.57 -33.57
CA GLY A 41 6.70 -22.18 -33.66
C GLY A 41 5.72 -21.63 -32.62
N PRO A 42 4.43 -22.00 -32.68
CA PRO A 42 3.42 -21.47 -31.76
C PRO A 42 3.76 -21.89 -30.33
N LEU A 43 3.99 -20.91 -29.44
CA LEU A 43 4.11 -21.16 -28.01
C LEU A 43 2.87 -21.91 -27.54
N ASN A 44 3.07 -23.12 -27.00
CA ASN A 44 2.00 -23.89 -26.41
C ASN A 44 1.83 -23.46 -24.96
N TRP A 45 0.97 -22.46 -24.73
CA TRP A 45 0.69 -21.91 -23.41
C TRP A 45 0.24 -22.98 -22.39
N ASP A 46 -0.40 -24.07 -22.83
CA ASP A 46 -0.77 -25.16 -21.93
C ASP A 46 0.46 -25.90 -21.38
N ILE A 47 1.54 -26.00 -22.16
CA ILE A 47 2.83 -26.56 -21.68
C ILE A 47 3.47 -25.63 -20.65
N CYS A 48 3.42 -24.31 -20.87
CA CYS A 48 3.91 -23.34 -19.89
C CYS A 48 3.10 -23.46 -18.59
N ILE A 49 1.76 -23.35 -18.65
CA ILE A 49 0.87 -23.47 -17.48
C ILE A 49 1.13 -24.77 -16.71
N GLN A 50 1.29 -25.89 -17.42
CA GLN A 50 1.62 -27.17 -16.80
C GLN A 50 2.99 -27.13 -16.09
N ALA A 51 4.03 -26.59 -16.74
CA ALA A 51 5.35 -26.44 -16.14
C ALA A 51 5.34 -25.53 -14.90
N PHE A 52 4.47 -24.51 -14.87
CA PHE A 52 4.22 -23.69 -13.68
C PHE A 52 3.60 -24.48 -12.54
N ASP A 53 2.49 -25.16 -12.82
CA ASP A 53 1.78 -25.94 -11.81
C ASP A 53 2.68 -27.05 -11.23
N GLU A 54 3.51 -27.69 -12.07
CA GLU A 54 4.52 -28.67 -11.67
C GLU A 54 5.65 -28.06 -10.82
N ALA A 55 6.18 -26.88 -11.19
CA ALA A 55 7.21 -26.18 -10.43
C ALA A 55 6.75 -25.81 -9.02
N PHE A 56 5.50 -25.39 -8.87
CA PHE A 56 4.92 -25.08 -7.57
C PHE A 56 4.53 -26.31 -6.76
N ALA A 57 4.11 -27.40 -7.40
CA ALA A 57 3.80 -28.65 -6.71
C ALA A 57 5.06 -29.30 -6.11
N LEU A 58 6.22 -29.09 -6.73
CA LEU A 58 7.51 -29.65 -6.33
C LEU A 58 8.38 -28.69 -5.50
N TYR A 59 7.89 -27.50 -5.18
CA TYR A 59 8.72 -26.43 -4.64
C TYR A 59 9.35 -26.77 -3.27
N ALA A 60 10.63 -27.12 -3.30
CA ALA A 60 11.59 -26.93 -2.23
C ALA A 60 12.66 -25.91 -2.69
N PRO A 61 13.14 -25.00 -1.83
CA PRO A 61 14.18 -24.04 -2.20
C PRO A 61 15.38 -24.76 -2.87
N GLY A 62 15.60 -24.48 -4.16
CA GLY A 62 16.64 -25.14 -4.99
C GLY A 62 16.17 -26.22 -5.97
N SER A 63 14.88 -26.58 -5.99
CA SER A 63 14.31 -27.66 -6.83
C SER A 63 13.46 -27.18 -8.01
N ILE A 64 13.62 -25.94 -8.45
CA ILE A 64 12.88 -25.39 -9.59
C ILE A 64 13.12 -26.25 -10.84
N PRO A 65 12.07 -26.85 -11.45
CA PRO A 65 12.23 -27.71 -12.62
C PRO A 65 12.85 -27.00 -13.82
N ASP A 66 13.66 -27.71 -14.61
CA ASP A 66 14.31 -27.16 -15.81
C ASP A 66 13.31 -26.66 -16.86
N GLY A 67 12.11 -27.26 -16.91
CA GLY A 67 10.99 -26.77 -17.73
C GLY A 67 10.55 -25.36 -17.33
N PHE A 68 10.58 -25.01 -16.05
CA PHE A 68 10.24 -23.67 -15.60
C PHE A 68 11.34 -22.66 -15.98
N ARG A 69 12.61 -23.06 -15.81
CA ARG A 69 13.79 -22.22 -16.15
C ARG A 69 13.89 -21.94 -17.65
N SER A 70 13.67 -22.96 -18.48
CA SER A 70 13.77 -22.88 -19.95
C SER A 70 12.66 -22.06 -20.59
N ASN A 71 11.55 -21.81 -19.89
CA ASN A 71 10.43 -21.02 -20.38
C ASN A 71 10.38 -19.57 -19.85
N ARG A 72 11.46 -19.07 -19.24
CA ARG A 72 11.56 -17.70 -18.68
C ARG A 72 11.07 -16.59 -19.59
N GLU A 73 11.46 -16.59 -20.86
CA GLU A 73 11.03 -15.55 -21.80
C GLU A 73 9.52 -15.62 -22.07
N ALA A 74 8.94 -16.83 -22.10
CA ALA A 74 7.50 -17.03 -22.20
C ALA A 74 6.77 -16.50 -20.95
N TRP A 75 7.36 -16.68 -19.78
CA TRP A 75 6.85 -16.18 -18.49
C TRP A 75 6.78 -14.65 -18.46
N ARG A 76 7.91 -14.01 -18.80
CA ARG A 76 8.01 -12.55 -18.87
C ARG A 76 7.04 -11.99 -19.91
N LEU A 77 6.99 -12.62 -21.09
CA LEU A 77 6.07 -12.23 -22.16
C LEU A 77 4.60 -12.33 -21.71
N ALA A 78 4.21 -13.37 -20.98
CA ALA A 78 2.84 -13.49 -20.46
C ALA A 78 2.50 -12.38 -19.46
N LEU A 79 3.44 -12.00 -18.58
CA LEU A 79 3.25 -10.89 -17.64
C LEU A 79 3.17 -9.54 -18.36
N THR A 80 3.99 -9.31 -19.39
CA THR A 80 3.89 -8.10 -20.24
C THR A 80 2.58 -8.06 -21.01
N ILE A 81 2.10 -9.19 -21.54
CA ILE A 81 0.77 -9.27 -22.18
C ILE A 81 -0.32 -8.96 -21.15
N ALA A 82 -0.22 -9.48 -19.93
CA ALA A 82 -1.16 -9.17 -18.86
C ALA A 82 -1.16 -7.68 -18.49
N GLN A 83 0.03 -7.06 -18.41
CA GLN A 83 0.21 -5.62 -18.21
C GLN A 83 -0.44 -4.81 -19.34
N ASP A 84 -0.20 -5.15 -20.61
CA ASP A 84 -0.73 -4.43 -21.77
C ASP A 84 -2.25 -4.60 -21.93
N LEU A 85 -2.78 -5.74 -21.51
CA LEU A 85 -4.21 -6.05 -21.55
C LEU A 85 -4.98 -5.60 -20.31
N ALA A 86 -4.27 -5.22 -19.25
CA ALA A 86 -4.86 -4.61 -18.07
C ALA A 86 -5.47 -3.26 -18.45
N LYS A 87 -6.73 -3.29 -18.88
CA LYS A 87 -7.52 -2.09 -19.06
C LYS A 87 -7.81 -1.56 -17.67
N VAL A 88 -7.39 -0.32 -17.41
CA VAL A 88 -7.81 0.48 -16.25
C VAL A 88 -9.33 0.39 -16.13
N GLN A 89 -9.83 -0.52 -15.29
CA GLN A 89 -11.23 -0.62 -14.92
C GLN A 89 -11.31 -0.20 -13.46
N GLY A 90 -11.75 1.05 -13.21
CA GLY A 90 -11.99 1.50 -11.84
C GLY A 90 -12.96 0.55 -11.10
N PRO A 91 -12.74 0.27 -9.81
CA PRO A 91 -12.15 1.18 -8.82
C PRO A 91 -10.70 0.90 -8.41
N ASP A 92 -10.05 -0.15 -8.94
CA ASP A 92 -8.68 -0.44 -8.55
C ASP A 92 -7.72 0.56 -9.23
N VAL A 93 -7.16 1.41 -8.37
CA VAL A 93 -6.14 2.38 -8.73
C VAL A 93 -4.86 1.59 -9.01
N ASP A 94 -4.52 1.56 -10.29
CA ASP A 94 -3.21 1.22 -10.84
C ASP A 94 -2.90 -0.26 -11.14
N ASP A 95 -3.78 -0.91 -11.90
CA ASP A 95 -3.51 -2.24 -12.50
C ASP A 95 -2.17 -2.29 -13.25
N LYS A 96 -1.73 -1.15 -13.83
CA LYS A 96 -0.45 -1.09 -14.56
C LYS A 96 0.73 -1.16 -13.60
N ALA A 97 0.75 -0.36 -12.52
CA ALA A 97 1.78 -0.47 -11.50
C ALA A 97 1.76 -1.84 -10.81
N TYR A 98 0.59 -2.45 -10.63
CA TYR A 98 0.45 -3.82 -10.15
C TYR A 98 1.18 -4.83 -11.07
N TRP A 99 0.93 -4.79 -12.39
CA TRP A 99 1.63 -5.71 -13.29
C TRP A 99 3.12 -5.39 -13.45
N GLU A 100 3.52 -4.12 -13.38
CA GLU A 100 4.94 -3.74 -13.31
C GLU A 100 5.61 -4.26 -12.02
N HIS A 101 4.86 -4.31 -10.91
CA HIS A 101 5.30 -4.93 -9.67
C HIS A 101 5.48 -6.44 -9.86
N GLU A 102 4.51 -7.14 -10.45
CA GLU A 102 4.59 -8.58 -10.69
C GLU A 102 5.73 -8.97 -11.65
N ILE A 103 6.01 -8.18 -12.69
CA ILE A 103 7.16 -8.38 -13.60
C ILE A 103 8.49 -8.23 -12.86
N ARG A 104 8.62 -7.22 -11.99
CA ARG A 104 9.85 -6.99 -11.21
C ARG A 104 10.04 -8.04 -10.11
N ALA A 105 8.96 -8.46 -9.46
CA ALA A 105 8.99 -9.57 -8.49
C ALA A 105 9.42 -10.87 -9.17
N PHE A 106 8.90 -11.14 -10.38
CA PHE A 106 9.33 -12.25 -11.22
C PHE A 106 10.84 -12.18 -11.52
N ASP A 107 11.37 -11.02 -11.92
CA ASP A 107 12.80 -10.85 -12.21
C ASP A 107 13.70 -11.11 -11.00
N ARG A 108 13.35 -10.56 -9.84
CA ARG A 108 14.10 -10.78 -8.58
C ARG A 108 14.07 -12.25 -8.16
N ALA A 109 12.93 -12.91 -8.30
CA ALA A 109 12.79 -14.32 -7.98
C ALA A 109 13.66 -15.21 -8.89
N PHE A 110 13.84 -14.84 -10.15
CA PHE A 110 14.77 -15.54 -11.06
C PHE A 110 16.24 -15.22 -10.76
N GLU A 111 16.54 -13.97 -10.38
CA GLU A 111 17.90 -13.59 -9.98
C GLU A 111 18.35 -14.29 -8.69
N SER A 112 17.46 -14.41 -7.70
CA SER A 112 17.76 -15.05 -6.40
C SER A 112 18.12 -16.53 -6.54
N VAL A 113 17.65 -17.18 -7.61
CA VAL A 113 18.00 -18.58 -7.96
C VAL A 113 19.14 -18.68 -8.97
N GLY A 114 19.87 -17.58 -9.21
CA GLY A 114 21.10 -17.54 -10.01
C GLY A 114 20.87 -17.43 -11.52
N ILE A 115 19.66 -17.09 -11.97
CA ILE A 115 19.32 -16.94 -13.39
C ILE A 115 19.29 -15.44 -13.72
N ARG A 116 20.45 -14.87 -14.05
CA ARG A 116 20.56 -13.45 -14.45
C ARG A 116 19.96 -13.22 -15.84
N LEU A 117 19.35 -12.05 -16.06
CA LEU A 117 19.06 -11.54 -17.41
C LEU A 117 20.39 -11.30 -18.13
N ALA A 118 20.43 -11.58 -19.43
CA ALA A 118 21.59 -11.20 -20.23
C ALA A 118 21.64 -9.68 -20.48
N ASP A 119 20.52 -8.95 -20.35
CA ASP A 119 20.42 -7.56 -20.83
C ASP A 119 19.67 -6.58 -19.90
N GLY A 120 19.53 -6.87 -18.60
CA GLY A 120 18.89 -5.97 -17.62
C GLY A 120 19.82 -5.57 -16.48
N GLU A 121 20.75 -4.65 -16.70
CA GLU A 121 21.51 -4.05 -15.61
C GLU A 121 20.55 -3.20 -14.76
N LEU A 122 20.44 -3.51 -13.46
CA LEU A 122 19.78 -2.60 -12.52
C LEU A 122 20.47 -1.23 -12.60
N PRO A 123 19.72 -0.11 -12.58
CA PRO A 123 20.30 1.21 -12.71
C PRO A 123 21.36 1.40 -11.61
N GLU A 124 22.57 1.81 -12.01
CA GLU A 124 23.64 2.08 -11.06
C GLU A 124 23.19 3.20 -10.12
N LEU A 125 23.22 2.95 -8.81
CA LEU A 125 22.75 3.89 -7.80
C LEU A 125 23.90 4.74 -7.27
N THR A 126 23.72 6.05 -7.24
CA THR A 126 24.69 7.01 -6.67
C THR A 126 24.07 7.70 -5.45
N GLU A 127 24.83 7.83 -4.37
CA GLU A 127 24.40 8.62 -3.21
C GLU A 127 24.50 10.12 -3.51
N LEU A 128 23.38 10.84 -3.38
CA LEU A 128 23.30 12.29 -3.54
C LEU A 128 22.72 12.93 -2.27
N ALA A 129 23.23 14.10 -1.89
CA ALA A 129 22.65 14.87 -0.80
C ALA A 129 21.29 15.45 -1.23
N VAL A 130 20.32 15.52 -0.31
CA VAL A 130 18.95 15.97 -0.61
C VAL A 130 18.89 17.40 -1.14
N GLU A 131 19.80 18.28 -0.72
CA GLU A 131 19.93 19.65 -1.25
C GLU A 131 20.46 19.72 -2.68
N ASP A 132 21.09 18.65 -3.18
CA ASP A 132 21.66 18.57 -4.53
C ASP A 132 20.71 17.89 -5.53
N LEU A 133 19.58 17.34 -5.05
CA LEU A 133 18.52 16.78 -5.90
C LEU A 133 17.91 17.86 -6.80
N GLN A 134 17.44 17.44 -7.98
CA GLN A 134 16.74 18.30 -8.92
C GLN A 134 15.46 17.62 -9.43
N ALA A 135 14.54 18.41 -9.94
CA ALA A 135 13.34 17.91 -10.61
C ALA A 135 13.72 16.91 -11.72
N GLY A 136 13.03 15.76 -11.74
CA GLY A 136 13.28 14.63 -12.64
C GLY A 136 14.25 13.57 -12.09
N ASP A 137 14.90 13.78 -10.95
CA ASP A 137 15.76 12.76 -10.34
C ASP A 137 14.93 11.57 -9.83
N LYS A 138 15.37 10.36 -10.12
CA LYS A 138 14.74 9.12 -9.66
C LYS A 138 15.39 8.64 -8.38
N VAL A 139 14.70 8.81 -7.26
CA VAL A 139 15.17 8.46 -5.90
C VAL A 139 14.67 7.07 -5.51
N ASP A 140 15.59 6.21 -5.09
CA ASP A 140 15.28 4.89 -4.52
C ASP A 140 14.58 5.06 -3.16
N LEU A 141 13.31 4.70 -3.08
CA LEU A 141 12.49 4.88 -1.88
C LEU A 141 12.93 4.00 -0.71
N ASP A 142 13.54 2.83 -0.95
CA ASP A 142 14.11 2.00 0.12
C ASP A 142 15.30 2.70 0.82
N SER A 143 16.03 3.52 0.06
CA SER A 143 17.09 4.37 0.64
C SER A 143 16.55 5.54 1.48
N CYS A 144 15.27 5.88 1.33
CA CYS A 144 14.64 6.99 2.03
C CYS A 144 14.26 6.58 3.46
N PRO A 145 14.83 7.19 4.52
CA PRO A 145 14.56 6.80 5.90
C PRO A 145 13.11 7.02 6.34
N PHE A 146 12.36 7.87 5.62
CA PHE A 146 10.97 8.22 5.92
C PHE A 146 9.96 7.46 5.06
N LEU A 147 10.35 7.02 3.87
CA LEU A 147 9.46 6.33 2.94
C LEU A 147 9.78 4.84 2.79
N LYS A 148 10.88 4.32 3.34
CA LYS A 148 11.27 2.90 3.28
C LYS A 148 10.23 1.90 3.81
N GLU A 149 9.24 2.35 4.59
CA GLU A 149 8.15 1.48 5.09
C GLU A 149 6.85 1.65 4.28
N SER A 150 6.89 2.49 3.23
CA SER A 150 5.82 2.57 2.24
C SER A 150 5.74 1.25 1.48
N ALA A 151 4.51 0.85 1.11
CA ALA A 151 4.30 -0.33 0.28
C ALA A 151 4.97 -0.21 -1.10
N SER A 152 5.24 1.02 -1.57
CA SER A 152 5.96 1.29 -2.82
C SER A 152 7.48 1.28 -2.68
N ALA A 153 8.02 1.28 -1.46
CA ALA A 153 9.43 1.61 -1.22
C ALA A 153 10.43 0.61 -1.80
N ASP A 154 10.09 -0.67 -1.70
CA ASP A 154 10.91 -1.77 -2.22
C ASP A 154 10.89 -1.84 -3.76
N PHE A 155 10.04 -1.05 -4.43
CA PHE A 155 9.62 -1.33 -5.81
C PHE A 155 9.67 -0.12 -6.75
N GLU A 156 9.74 1.10 -6.22
CA GLU A 156 9.60 2.31 -7.01
C GLU A 156 10.72 3.32 -6.78
N PHE A 157 11.14 3.94 -7.88
CA PHE A 157 11.88 5.19 -7.79
C PHE A 157 10.88 6.34 -7.77
N ALA A 158 10.86 7.12 -6.70
CA ALA A 158 10.08 8.34 -6.71
C ALA A 158 10.77 9.39 -7.58
N VAL A 159 10.01 9.99 -8.51
CA VAL A 159 10.50 11.08 -9.35
C VAL A 159 10.38 12.38 -8.55
N VAL A 160 11.51 13.05 -8.34
CA VAL A 160 11.54 14.36 -7.68
C VAL A 160 10.80 15.37 -8.56
N GLU A 161 9.73 15.98 -8.05
CA GLU A 161 9.01 17.06 -8.71
C GLU A 161 9.66 18.41 -8.39
N SER A 162 9.98 18.64 -7.11
CA SER A 162 10.60 19.89 -6.65
C SER A 162 11.44 19.69 -5.39
N VAL A 163 12.43 20.57 -5.21
CA VAL A 163 13.33 20.59 -4.05
C VAL A 163 13.38 22.02 -3.53
N GLU A 164 12.87 22.22 -2.32
CA GLU A 164 12.77 23.54 -1.70
C GLU A 164 13.46 23.55 -0.34
N ARG A 165 14.30 24.55 -0.10
CA ARG A 165 14.90 24.75 1.22
C ARG A 165 13.92 25.51 2.11
N GLU A 166 13.14 24.78 2.89
CA GLU A 166 12.15 25.34 3.81
C GLU A 166 12.80 26.09 5.00
N THR A 167 13.92 25.55 5.54
CA THR A 167 14.68 26.19 6.62
C THR A 167 16.19 26.05 6.42
N ALA A 168 17.01 26.62 7.30
CA ALA A 168 18.46 26.47 7.26
C ALA A 168 18.93 24.99 7.34
N ASP A 169 18.10 24.12 7.93
CA ASP A 169 18.45 22.74 8.23
C ASP A 169 17.42 21.72 7.69
N CYS A 170 16.48 22.17 6.85
CA CYS A 170 15.44 21.33 6.25
C CYS A 170 15.34 21.60 4.74
N VAL A 171 15.38 20.54 3.96
CA VAL A 171 15.08 20.52 2.53
C VAL A 171 13.82 19.69 2.34
N VAL A 172 12.81 20.29 1.74
CA VAL A 172 11.55 19.64 1.39
C VAL A 172 11.68 19.14 -0.05
N VAL A 173 11.41 17.86 -0.26
CA VAL A 173 11.38 17.23 -1.57
C VAL A 173 9.94 16.80 -1.84
N SER A 174 9.36 17.31 -2.93
CA SER A 174 8.08 16.86 -3.44
C SER A 174 8.34 15.82 -4.53
N TYR A 175 7.54 14.76 -4.56
CA TYR A 175 7.64 13.67 -5.53
C TYR A 175 6.35 13.62 -6.36
N GLU A 176 6.43 13.30 -7.66
CA GLU A 176 5.27 13.40 -8.58
C GLU A 176 4.05 12.55 -8.13
N ASP A 177 4.30 11.35 -7.58
CA ASP A 177 3.25 10.41 -7.16
C ASP A 177 3.34 10.06 -5.65
N HIS A 178 4.16 10.77 -4.88
CA HIS A 178 4.33 10.52 -3.44
C HIS A 178 4.18 11.80 -2.60
N GLU A 179 4.02 11.62 -1.30
CA GLU A 179 3.89 12.73 -0.34
C GLU A 179 5.12 13.65 -0.35
N VAL A 180 4.91 14.91 0.05
CA VAL A 180 5.98 15.89 0.26
C VAL A 180 6.76 15.53 1.54
N VAL A 181 8.07 15.30 1.43
CA VAL A 181 8.91 14.85 2.55
C VAL A 181 9.97 15.89 2.92
N GLY A 182 10.03 16.23 4.21
CA GLY A 182 11.07 17.10 4.77
C GLY A 182 12.29 16.30 5.24
N TYR A 183 13.45 16.59 4.67
CA TYR A 183 14.74 15.97 4.99
C TYR A 183 15.69 16.93 5.71
N PRO A 184 16.52 16.46 6.65
CA PRO A 184 17.66 17.22 7.14
C PRO A 184 18.66 17.52 6.01
N VAL A 185 19.22 18.74 5.99
CA VAL A 185 20.34 19.09 5.08
C VAL A 185 21.50 18.10 5.26
N GLY A 186 22.07 17.63 4.16
CA GLY A 186 23.13 16.63 4.13
C GLY A 186 22.66 15.17 4.25
N CYS A 187 21.34 14.94 4.41
CA CYS A 187 20.78 13.61 4.25
C CYS A 187 21.10 13.09 2.84
N LYS A 188 21.52 11.83 2.73
CA LYS A 188 21.87 11.23 1.44
C LYS A 188 20.82 10.21 1.05
N LEU A 189 20.38 10.30 -0.20
CA LEU A 189 19.48 9.35 -0.84
C LEU A 189 20.20 8.69 -2.01
N LYS A 190 19.81 7.46 -2.35
CA LYS A 190 20.32 6.80 -3.56
C LYS A 190 19.48 7.26 -4.75
N VAL A 191 20.16 7.70 -5.80
CA VAL A 191 19.55 8.22 -7.03
C VAL A 191 20.00 7.37 -8.21
N SER A 192 19.09 7.09 -9.14
CA SER A 192 19.41 6.40 -10.38
C SER A 192 20.39 7.22 -11.23
N SER A 193 21.49 6.59 -11.66
CA SER A 193 22.44 7.15 -12.61
C SER A 193 21.80 7.57 -13.94
N GLU A 194 20.68 6.95 -14.34
CA GLU A 194 19.96 7.28 -15.56
C GLU A 194 19.48 8.74 -15.57
N THR A 195 19.05 9.26 -14.42
CA THR A 195 18.52 10.63 -14.30
C THR A 195 19.58 11.67 -13.98
N LEU A 196 20.75 11.23 -13.50
CA LEU A 196 21.87 12.13 -13.21
C LEU A 196 22.50 12.73 -14.48
N GLY A 197 22.33 12.10 -15.65
CA GLY A 197 22.78 12.62 -16.94
C GLY A 197 24.25 13.05 -16.94
N ASN A 198 24.58 14.12 -17.69
CA ASN A 198 25.92 14.72 -17.72
C ASN A 198 26.17 15.72 -16.58
N ARG A 199 25.40 15.68 -15.49
CA ARG A 199 25.61 16.63 -14.38
C ARG A 199 27.00 16.38 -13.81
N LYS A 200 27.81 17.44 -13.79
CA LYS A 200 29.11 17.41 -13.13
C LYS A 200 28.82 17.39 -11.63
N LEU A 201 28.77 16.18 -11.06
CA LEU A 201 28.63 16.02 -9.61
C LEU A 201 29.71 16.87 -8.94
N PRO A 202 29.37 17.63 -7.87
CA PRO A 202 30.37 18.37 -7.13
C PRO A 202 31.42 17.38 -6.65
N GLU A 203 32.66 17.54 -7.13
CA GLU A 203 33.79 16.70 -6.71
C GLU A 203 33.92 16.84 -5.19
N THR A 204 33.45 15.82 -4.47
CA THR A 204 33.58 15.79 -3.03
C THR A 204 35.06 15.62 -2.72
N SER A 205 35.69 16.71 -2.27
CA SER A 205 37.05 16.67 -1.74
C SER A 205 37.06 15.76 -0.52
N HIS A 206 37.53 14.52 -0.69
CA HIS A 206 37.75 13.58 0.40
C HIS A 206 38.80 14.13 1.37
N GLN A 207 38.36 14.89 2.38
CA GLN A 207 39.08 14.96 3.65
C GLN A 207 38.63 13.77 4.49
N THR A 208 39.47 12.73 4.50
CA THR A 208 39.37 11.60 5.42
C THR A 208 39.55 12.09 6.86
N ALA A 209 38.43 12.24 7.58
CA ALA A 209 38.41 12.36 9.03
C ALA A 209 38.01 11.01 9.64
N GLY A 210 38.95 10.43 10.40
CA GLY A 210 38.76 9.46 11.49
C GLY A 210 37.72 8.35 11.32
N ALA A 211 38.20 7.13 11.06
CA ALA A 211 37.43 5.90 11.26
C ALA A 211 36.97 5.79 12.72
N VAL A 212 35.68 6.04 12.95
CA VAL A 212 34.99 5.69 14.20
C VAL A 212 34.33 4.32 13.99
N HIS A 213 34.65 3.39 14.87
CA HIS A 213 34.08 2.05 14.97
C HIS A 213 32.54 2.10 14.94
N LEU A 214 31.94 1.49 13.91
CA LEU A 214 30.51 1.14 13.92
C LEU A 214 30.34 -0.17 14.70
N ASN A 215 29.86 -0.06 15.94
CA ASN A 215 29.26 -1.16 16.66
C ASN A 215 27.96 -1.58 15.96
N GLY A 216 27.77 -2.89 15.82
CA GLY A 216 26.66 -3.52 15.14
C GLY A 216 25.30 -2.98 15.59
N ARG A 217 24.53 -2.50 14.61
CA ARG A 217 23.15 -2.06 14.77
C ARG A 217 22.27 -3.29 14.90
N VAL A 218 21.60 -3.39 16.05
CA VAL A 218 20.64 -4.41 16.44
C VAL A 218 19.47 -4.40 15.47
N VAL A 219 19.43 -5.36 14.55
CA VAL A 219 18.21 -5.68 13.79
C VAL A 219 17.28 -6.43 14.74
N ALA A 220 16.14 -5.79 15.00
CA ALA A 220 14.91 -6.29 15.63
C ALA A 220 15.03 -7.52 16.57
N ALA A 221 15.35 -7.26 17.84
CA ALA A 221 15.28 -8.28 18.89
C ALA A 221 13.87 -8.91 19.04
N ALA A 222 12.81 -8.23 18.60
CA ALA A 222 11.44 -8.74 18.68
C ALA A 222 11.20 -9.91 17.71
N ASP A 223 11.54 -9.74 16.43
CA ASP A 223 11.34 -10.77 15.41
C ASP A 223 12.27 -11.97 15.65
N LEU A 224 13.47 -11.72 16.18
CA LEU A 224 14.37 -12.78 16.61
C LEU A 224 13.79 -13.57 17.80
N ILE A 225 13.20 -12.91 18.80
CA ILE A 225 12.53 -13.61 19.92
C ILE A 225 11.34 -14.45 19.40
N THR A 226 10.52 -13.90 18.50
CA THR A 226 9.41 -14.63 17.90
C THR A 226 9.87 -15.83 17.07
N THR A 227 10.99 -15.70 16.36
CA THR A 227 11.60 -16.80 15.60
C THR A 227 12.12 -17.88 16.54
N LEU A 228 12.77 -17.50 17.65
CA LEU A 228 13.21 -18.45 18.69
C LEU A 228 12.03 -19.13 19.39
N ASP A 229 10.89 -18.45 19.58
CA ASP A 229 9.66 -19.03 20.13
C ASP A 229 9.06 -20.11 19.20
N LYS A 230 9.08 -19.88 17.88
CA LYS A 230 8.64 -20.86 16.89
C LYS A 230 9.59 -22.06 16.83
N ALA A 231 10.89 -21.82 16.82
CA ALA A 231 11.91 -22.87 16.82
C ALA A 231 11.81 -23.75 18.07
N GLU A 232 11.67 -23.15 19.26
CA GLU A 232 11.46 -23.90 20.50
C GLU A 232 10.18 -24.76 20.43
N SER A 233 9.06 -24.17 19.98
CA SER A 233 7.77 -24.88 19.90
C SER A 233 7.79 -26.07 18.93
N PHE A 234 8.57 -25.96 17.85
CA PHE A 234 8.77 -27.05 16.89
C PHE A 234 9.62 -28.19 17.49
N ILE A 235 10.68 -27.85 18.24
CA ILE A 235 11.68 -28.81 18.71
C ILE A 235 11.25 -29.51 20.01
N VAL A 236 10.42 -28.89 20.86
CA VAL A 236 9.96 -29.46 22.15
C VAL A 236 9.28 -30.83 22.01
N GLY A 237 8.73 -31.17 20.84
CA GLY A 237 8.15 -32.49 20.56
C GLY A 237 9.16 -33.65 20.45
N PHE A 238 10.46 -33.34 20.41
CA PHE A 238 11.55 -34.31 20.23
C PHE A 238 12.42 -34.47 21.49
N GLU A 239 12.05 -33.86 22.62
CA GLU A 239 12.75 -34.02 23.90
C GLU A 239 12.74 -35.50 24.34
N GLY A 240 13.93 -36.09 24.54
CA GLY A 240 14.08 -37.48 24.97
C GLY A 240 13.99 -38.54 23.87
N ASP A 241 13.98 -38.17 22.59
CA ASP A 241 14.15 -39.13 21.49
C ASP A 241 15.61 -39.62 21.44
N GLU A 242 15.85 -40.86 21.88
CA GLU A 242 17.16 -41.50 21.89
C GLU A 242 17.79 -41.63 20.49
N GLN A 243 17.03 -41.45 19.40
CA GLN A 243 17.55 -41.46 18.03
C GLN A 243 18.06 -40.10 17.55
N GLN A 244 17.83 -39.02 18.31
CA GLN A 244 18.16 -37.66 17.90
C GLN A 244 19.18 -37.03 18.88
N GLU A 245 20.44 -37.48 18.77
CA GLU A 245 21.55 -36.90 19.53
C GLU A 245 21.66 -35.38 19.29
N GLY A 246 21.66 -34.60 20.37
CA GLY A 246 21.94 -33.15 20.34
C GLY A 246 20.72 -32.23 20.40
N ILE A 247 19.49 -32.75 20.36
CA ILE A 247 18.27 -31.92 20.44
C ILE A 247 18.12 -31.21 21.78
N ASP A 248 18.41 -31.92 22.87
CA ASP A 248 18.34 -31.33 24.22
C ASP A 248 19.34 -30.17 24.39
N GLU A 249 20.52 -30.28 23.75
CA GLU A 249 21.54 -29.24 23.75
C GLU A 249 21.09 -28.03 22.92
N LEU A 250 20.51 -28.24 21.74
CA LEU A 250 19.97 -27.18 20.90
C LEU A 250 18.82 -26.42 21.61
N LEU A 251 17.89 -27.14 22.25
CA LEU A 251 16.83 -26.53 23.05
C LEU A 251 17.39 -25.70 24.21
N ARG A 252 18.45 -26.17 24.86
CA ARG A 252 19.14 -25.43 25.92
C ARG A 252 19.76 -24.14 25.40
N GLU A 253 20.39 -24.15 24.23
CA GLU A 253 20.97 -22.97 23.57
C GLU A 253 19.89 -21.94 23.18
N ILE A 254 18.78 -22.40 22.58
CA ILE A 254 17.63 -21.56 22.21
C ILE A 254 17.06 -20.87 23.45
N ARG A 255 16.78 -21.63 24.52
CA ARG A 255 16.24 -21.10 25.78
C ARG A 255 17.20 -20.09 26.43
N THR A 256 18.50 -20.37 26.43
CA THR A 256 19.52 -19.47 26.99
C THR A 256 19.60 -18.16 26.21
N THR A 257 19.64 -18.25 24.87
CA THR A 257 19.70 -17.08 23.98
C THR A 257 18.44 -16.22 24.12
N LYS A 258 17.26 -16.84 24.11
CA LYS A 258 15.97 -16.19 24.34
C LYS A 258 15.92 -15.50 25.71
N GLY A 259 16.47 -16.14 26.75
CA GLY A 259 16.61 -15.55 28.09
C GLY A 259 17.48 -14.29 28.09
N GLY A 260 18.64 -14.33 27.43
CA GLY A 260 19.53 -13.19 27.29
C GLY A 260 18.90 -12.00 26.56
N LEU A 261 18.21 -12.27 25.45
CA LEU A 261 17.51 -11.24 24.67
C LEU A 261 16.35 -10.60 25.45
N LYS A 262 15.57 -11.40 26.20
CA LYS A 262 14.51 -10.88 27.08
C LYS A 262 15.07 -10.06 28.25
N ALA A 263 16.25 -10.40 28.76
CA ALA A 263 16.91 -9.63 29.82
C ALA A 263 17.44 -8.28 29.29
N GLN A 264 17.99 -8.26 28.07
CA GLN A 264 18.38 -7.01 27.40
C GLN A 264 17.18 -6.09 27.13
N ARG A 265 16.01 -6.65 26.79
CA ARG A 265 14.75 -5.90 26.62
C ARG A 265 14.22 -5.26 27.91
N LYS A 266 14.61 -5.76 29.09
CA LYS A 266 14.23 -5.19 30.40
C LYS A 266 15.10 -4.03 30.86
N GLN A 267 16.17 -3.68 30.13
CA GLN A 267 16.74 -2.34 30.28
C GLN A 267 15.72 -1.34 29.74
N PRO A 268 15.47 -0.19 30.41
CA PRO A 268 14.55 0.81 29.92
C PRO A 268 14.97 1.17 28.50
N GLN A 269 14.11 0.87 27.52
CA GLN A 269 14.29 1.36 26.17
C GLN A 269 14.45 2.86 26.29
N LEU A 270 15.67 3.35 26.04
CA LEU A 270 15.92 4.76 25.81
C LEU A 270 15.00 5.13 24.65
N THR A 271 13.91 5.82 24.97
CA THR A 271 13.01 6.44 24.00
C THR A 271 13.91 7.19 23.02
N VAL A 272 13.91 6.76 21.77
CA VAL A 272 14.65 7.44 20.71
C VAL A 272 13.96 8.79 20.54
N GLU A 273 14.39 9.79 21.30
CA GLU A 273 14.12 11.18 20.94
C GLU A 273 14.71 11.34 19.54
N VAL A 274 13.87 11.66 18.56
CA VAL A 274 14.30 12.05 17.23
C VAL A 274 14.90 13.45 17.35
N LYS A 275 16.06 13.52 18.00
CA LYS A 275 16.92 14.69 18.04
C LYS A 275 17.73 14.67 16.76
N ARG A 276 17.83 15.85 16.14
CA ARG A 276 18.82 16.07 15.08
C ARG A 276 20.21 15.78 15.63
N SER A 277 21.15 15.53 14.72
CA SER A 277 22.57 15.34 15.05
C SER A 277 23.18 16.54 15.80
N ASP A 278 22.55 17.72 15.70
CA ASP A 278 22.91 18.94 16.43
C ASP A 278 22.24 19.09 17.82
N GLY A 279 21.38 18.13 18.21
CA GLY A 279 20.64 18.13 19.48
C GLY A 279 19.34 18.96 19.48
N THR A 280 18.96 19.57 18.35
CA THR A 280 17.70 20.32 18.21
C THR A 280 16.52 19.39 17.85
N THR A 281 15.31 19.81 18.22
CA THR A 281 14.06 19.11 17.88
C THR A 281 13.48 19.65 16.57
N PHE A 282 12.84 18.79 15.77
CA PHE A 282 12.15 19.21 14.55
C PHE A 282 11.02 20.21 14.84
N PRO A 283 10.61 21.06 13.86
CA PRO A 283 9.46 21.95 14.03
C PRO A 283 8.18 21.20 14.38
N ASP A 284 7.30 21.81 15.17
CA ASP A 284 6.02 21.20 15.61
C ASP A 284 5.17 20.69 14.44
N ARG A 285 5.15 21.43 13.32
CA ARG A 285 4.40 21.03 12.10
C ARG A 285 4.92 19.73 11.52
N VAL A 286 6.23 19.56 11.43
CA VAL A 286 6.85 18.34 10.88
C VAL A 286 6.54 17.15 11.80
N ARG A 287 6.73 17.33 13.11
CA ARG A 287 6.47 16.28 14.11
C ARG A 287 4.99 15.90 14.13
N PHE A 288 4.09 16.89 14.03
CA PHE A 288 2.66 16.65 13.88
C PHE A 288 2.31 15.91 12.59
N ASN A 289 2.89 16.30 11.45
CA ASN A 289 2.63 15.60 10.19
C ASN A 289 3.07 14.14 10.27
N TRP A 290 4.27 13.86 10.78
CA TRP A 290 4.71 12.48 11.01
C TRP A 290 3.74 11.70 11.88
N GLY A 291 3.32 12.31 13.00
CA GLY A 291 2.30 11.71 13.84
C GLY A 291 1.04 11.40 13.04
N PHE A 292 0.53 12.37 12.29
CA PHE A 292 -0.70 12.26 11.51
C PHE A 292 -0.65 11.11 10.51
N HIS A 293 0.39 11.03 9.68
CA HIS A 293 0.53 9.97 8.69
C HIS A 293 0.70 8.60 9.37
N ASP A 294 1.51 8.49 10.43
CA ASP A 294 1.63 7.25 11.21
C ASP A 294 0.29 6.82 11.81
N GLY A 295 -0.48 7.78 12.33
CA GLY A 295 -1.81 7.55 12.89
C GLY A 295 -2.80 7.04 11.85
N THR A 296 -2.82 7.63 10.65
CA THR A 296 -3.67 7.17 9.54
C THR A 296 -3.28 5.75 9.10
N ALA A 297 -1.98 5.48 8.91
CA ALA A 297 -1.48 4.20 8.43
C ALA A 297 -1.69 3.07 9.46
N GLU A 298 -1.60 3.36 10.76
CA GLU A 298 -1.87 2.37 11.80
C GLU A 298 -3.37 2.13 12.01
N ALA A 299 -4.21 3.16 11.86
CA ALA A 299 -5.65 3.00 11.89
C ALA A 299 -6.16 2.13 10.73
N GLU A 300 -5.61 2.32 9.53
CA GLU A 300 -5.84 1.46 8.36
C GLU A 300 -5.55 -0.02 8.65
N ARG A 301 -4.47 -0.29 9.38
CA ARG A 301 -4.05 -1.66 9.77
C ARG A 301 -4.73 -2.18 11.02
N ALA A 302 -5.67 -1.44 11.62
CA ALA A 302 -6.29 -1.74 12.91
C ALA A 302 -5.28 -1.94 14.06
N LYS A 303 -4.18 -1.17 14.08
CA LYS A 303 -3.08 -1.26 15.07
C LYS A 303 -2.81 0.07 15.80
N VAL A 304 -3.86 0.68 16.35
CA VAL A 304 -3.74 1.97 17.06
C VAL A 304 -2.99 1.80 18.40
N ARG A 305 -1.97 2.65 18.62
CA ARG A 305 -1.17 2.72 19.85
C ARG A 305 -1.75 3.73 20.84
N ASP A 306 -1.47 3.51 22.13
CA ASP A 306 -1.70 4.52 23.17
C ASP A 306 -0.59 5.58 23.13
N MET A 307 -1.00 6.84 23.00
CA MET A 307 -0.11 7.99 22.87
C MET A 307 -0.06 8.88 24.11
N GLU A 308 -0.78 8.55 25.20
CA GLU A 308 -0.83 9.38 26.41
C GLU A 308 0.55 9.60 27.05
N SER A 309 1.44 8.61 26.93
CA SER A 309 2.79 8.65 27.53
C SER A 309 3.87 9.18 26.58
N ASN A 310 3.52 9.60 25.37
CA ASN A 310 4.52 10.07 24.40
C ASN A 310 5.05 11.46 24.80
N GLN A 311 6.37 11.60 24.83
CA GLN A 311 7.05 12.84 25.21
C GLN A 311 6.92 13.93 24.14
N ASP A 312 6.77 13.54 22.88
CA ASP A 312 6.54 14.46 21.78
C ASP A 312 5.05 14.76 21.61
N ARG A 313 4.61 15.86 22.22
CA ARG A 313 3.21 16.29 22.17
C ARG A 313 2.71 16.60 20.77
N SER A 314 3.54 17.16 19.90
CA SER A 314 3.13 17.52 18.54
C SER A 314 2.90 16.27 17.71
N TYR A 315 3.82 15.31 17.80
CA TYR A 315 3.67 13.99 17.19
C TYR A 315 2.46 13.24 17.75
N ALA A 316 2.30 13.19 19.07
CA ALA A 316 1.16 12.52 19.70
C ALA A 316 -0.19 13.10 19.25
N HIS A 317 -0.28 14.44 19.15
CA HIS A 317 -1.48 15.10 18.62
C HIS A 317 -1.73 14.78 17.15
N GLY A 318 -0.67 14.85 16.34
CA GLY A 318 -0.73 14.44 14.93
C GLY A 318 -1.30 13.04 14.81
N TYR A 319 -0.73 12.10 15.54
CA TYR A 319 -1.13 10.69 15.55
C TYR A 319 -2.60 10.49 15.91
N VAL A 320 -3.06 11.07 17.02
CA VAL A 320 -4.46 10.95 17.41
C VAL A 320 -5.38 11.57 16.35
N ARG A 321 -4.99 12.69 15.75
CA ARG A 321 -5.77 13.31 14.66
C ARG A 321 -5.79 12.46 13.39
N GLY A 322 -4.68 11.81 13.05
CA GLY A 322 -4.60 10.89 11.91
C GLY A 322 -5.50 9.68 12.09
N VAL A 323 -5.47 9.06 13.27
CA VAL A 323 -6.37 7.94 13.63
C VAL A 323 -7.84 8.36 13.52
N LEU A 324 -8.19 9.54 14.06
CA LEU A 324 -9.55 10.06 14.00
C LEU A 324 -9.99 10.39 12.56
N ALA A 325 -9.08 10.96 11.76
CA ALA A 325 -9.36 11.29 10.36
C ALA A 325 -9.67 10.02 9.55
N TRP A 326 -8.84 8.98 9.68
CA TRP A 326 -9.10 7.67 9.08
C TRP A 326 -10.44 7.09 9.54
N LYS A 327 -10.70 7.08 10.86
CA LYS A 327 -11.95 6.53 11.43
C LYS A 327 -13.20 7.27 10.94
N ASN A 328 -13.11 8.56 10.66
CA ASN A 328 -14.23 9.38 10.20
C ASN A 328 -14.46 9.28 8.69
N LEU A 329 -13.39 9.17 7.90
CA LEU A 329 -13.47 9.19 6.44
C LEU A 329 -13.57 7.78 5.84
N GLY A 330 -13.02 6.76 6.50
CA GLY A 330 -12.89 5.41 5.94
C GLY A 330 -11.77 5.26 4.89
N TYR A 331 -11.01 6.32 4.64
CA TYR A 331 -9.84 6.35 3.75
C TYR A 331 -8.77 7.31 4.27
N ARG A 332 -7.57 7.24 3.68
CA ARG A 332 -6.42 8.08 4.07
C ARG A 332 -6.63 9.51 3.55
N PRO A 333 -6.65 10.52 4.42
CA PRO A 333 -6.70 11.91 3.99
C PRO A 333 -5.46 12.28 3.16
N GLU A 334 -5.64 13.05 2.09
CA GLU A 334 -4.55 13.55 1.24
C GLU A 334 -3.65 14.57 1.95
N SER A 335 -4.15 15.23 3.00
CA SER A 335 -3.41 16.27 3.73
C SER A 335 -3.75 16.29 5.22
N SER A 336 -2.80 16.72 6.03
CA SER A 336 -2.94 17.00 7.46
C SER A 336 -3.38 18.43 7.77
N ASP A 337 -3.61 19.29 6.77
CA ASP A 337 -3.79 20.75 6.96
C ASP A 337 -5.00 21.11 7.81
N GLU A 338 -6.12 20.41 7.62
CA GLU A 338 -7.32 20.62 8.42
C GLU A 338 -7.05 20.25 9.90
N ALA A 339 -6.45 19.09 10.12
CA ALA A 339 -6.08 18.61 11.45
C ALA A 339 -5.05 19.53 12.14
N TRP A 340 -4.10 20.05 11.37
CA TRP A 340 -3.11 21.01 11.84
C TRP A 340 -3.73 22.35 12.20
N SER A 341 -4.65 22.86 11.38
CA SER A 341 -5.37 24.10 11.66
C SER A 341 -6.15 24.01 12.97
N MET A 342 -6.78 22.85 13.23
CA MET A 342 -7.42 22.56 14.52
C MET A 342 -6.42 22.49 15.69
N TYR A 343 -5.22 21.94 15.45
CA TYR A 343 -4.16 21.91 16.46
C TYR A 343 -3.67 23.32 16.83
N GLN A 344 -3.53 24.23 15.87
CA GLN A 344 -3.10 25.61 16.12
C GLN A 344 -4.17 26.48 16.81
N GLY A 345 -5.46 26.18 16.59
CA GLY A 345 -6.59 26.98 17.08
C GLY A 345 -7.01 26.76 18.53
N HIS A 346 -6.50 25.73 19.21
CA HIS A 346 -6.90 25.40 20.59
C HIS A 346 -5.78 25.72 21.60
N PRO A 347 -5.92 26.74 22.47
CA PRO A 347 -5.05 26.88 23.62
C PRO A 347 -5.24 25.64 24.51
N PHE A 348 -4.12 24.97 24.79
CA PHE A 348 -4.06 23.73 25.56
C PHE A 348 -4.69 23.92 26.96
N VAL A 349 -5.93 23.45 27.13
CA VAL A 349 -6.46 23.15 28.47
C VAL A 349 -6.02 21.73 28.75
N SER A 350 -4.99 21.58 29.58
CA SER A 350 -4.58 20.25 30.08
C SER A 350 -5.82 19.60 30.67
N PRO A 351 -6.24 18.41 30.20
CA PRO A 351 -7.26 17.64 30.89
C PRO A 351 -6.74 17.43 32.31
N GLU A 352 -7.56 17.75 33.31
CA GLU A 352 -7.27 17.32 34.67
C GLU A 352 -7.03 15.81 34.65
N ALA A 353 -5.86 15.40 35.13
CA ALA A 353 -5.40 14.03 35.14
C ALA A 353 -6.46 13.13 35.79
N GLY A 354 -7.13 12.28 35.00
CA GLY A 354 -8.03 11.26 35.52
C GLY A 354 -9.35 11.06 34.80
N LYS A 355 -9.71 11.90 33.82
CA LYS A 355 -10.72 11.52 32.84
C LYS A 355 -10.06 11.37 31.49
N VAL A 356 -9.76 10.12 31.15
CA VAL A 356 -9.84 9.67 29.76
C VAL A 356 -11.05 10.40 29.18
N LEU A 357 -10.86 11.17 28.10
CA LEU A 357 -12.00 11.46 27.25
C LEU A 357 -12.47 10.07 26.85
N GLU A 358 -13.41 9.50 27.61
CA GLU A 358 -14.25 8.44 27.11
C GLU A 358 -14.76 9.06 25.82
N THR A 359 -14.20 8.59 24.70
CA THR A 359 -14.81 8.64 23.39
C THR A 359 -16.08 7.78 23.52
N SER A 360 -16.95 8.20 24.44
CA SER A 360 -18.31 7.77 24.63
C SER A 360 -18.86 7.79 23.23
N ASP A 361 -19.13 6.57 22.77
CA ASP A 361 -19.23 6.18 21.38
C ASP A 361 -19.86 7.28 20.53
N LEU A 362 -19.05 8.16 19.96
CA LEU A 362 -19.54 9.18 19.03
C LEU A 362 -20.22 8.50 17.82
N ASN A 363 -19.90 7.22 17.62
CA ASN A 363 -20.52 6.36 16.62
C ASN A 363 -21.83 5.70 17.09
N SER A 364 -22.21 5.74 18.38
CA SER A 364 -23.48 5.21 18.88
C SER A 364 -24.60 6.24 18.92
N ASP A 365 -24.32 7.50 18.60
CA ASP A 365 -25.37 8.53 18.45
C ASP A 365 -25.94 8.46 17.03
N PRO A 366 -27.22 8.10 16.85
CA PRO A 366 -27.87 8.08 15.54
C PRO A 366 -27.72 9.40 14.78
N ALA A 367 -27.71 10.55 15.47
CA ALA A 367 -27.57 11.85 14.83
C ALA A 367 -26.20 12.04 14.17
N VAL A 368 -25.14 11.47 14.75
CA VAL A 368 -23.79 11.52 14.18
C VAL A 368 -23.71 10.62 12.93
N ILE A 369 -24.32 9.44 12.98
CA ILE A 369 -24.41 8.54 11.82
C ILE A 369 -25.21 9.18 10.69
N GLU A 370 -26.37 9.77 10.98
CA GLU A 370 -27.19 10.45 9.98
C GLU A 370 -26.44 11.61 9.31
N ALA A 371 -25.65 12.36 10.08
CA ALA A 371 -24.81 13.42 9.53
C ALA A 371 -23.74 12.89 8.57
N ARG A 372 -23.13 11.73 8.87
CA ARG A 372 -22.15 11.08 7.97
C ARG A 372 -22.81 10.58 6.70
N VAL A 373 -23.94 9.88 6.81
CA VAL A 373 -24.73 9.43 5.65
C VAL A 373 -25.09 10.60 4.73
N LEU A 374 -25.50 11.73 5.31
CA LEU A 374 -25.82 12.93 4.54
C LEU A 374 -24.59 13.52 3.84
N ALA A 375 -23.42 13.53 4.51
CA ALA A 375 -22.17 14.03 3.93
C ALA A 375 -21.72 13.18 2.72
N ASP A 376 -21.75 11.85 2.86
CA ASP A 376 -21.43 10.92 1.77
C ASP A 376 -22.36 11.12 0.56
N TYR A 377 -23.66 11.19 0.82
CA TYR A 377 -24.64 11.42 -0.22
C TYR A 377 -24.42 12.76 -0.92
N GLN A 378 -24.14 13.84 -0.18
CA GLN A 378 -23.83 15.15 -0.75
C GLN A 378 -22.58 15.13 -1.63
N HIS A 379 -21.56 14.37 -1.24
CA HIS A 379 -20.35 14.19 -2.04
C HIS A 379 -20.62 13.47 -3.38
N MET A 380 -21.57 12.53 -3.36
CA MET A 380 -21.93 11.71 -4.52
C MET A 380 -23.02 12.32 -5.39
N LEU A 381 -23.82 13.26 -4.87
CA LEU A 381 -24.94 13.87 -5.58
C LEU A 381 -24.51 14.47 -6.93
N GLY A 382 -25.18 14.04 -8.00
CA GLY A 382 -24.91 14.49 -9.37
C GLY A 382 -23.74 13.78 -10.06
N ARG A 383 -22.95 12.97 -9.34
CA ARG A 383 -21.88 12.16 -9.95
C ARG A 383 -22.48 11.00 -10.74
N THR A 384 -21.79 10.62 -11.83
CA THR A 384 -22.10 9.42 -12.60
C THR A 384 -21.27 8.26 -12.04
N VAL A 385 -21.90 7.13 -11.79
CA VAL A 385 -21.27 5.92 -11.24
C VAL A 385 -21.63 4.70 -12.10
N LEU A 386 -20.75 3.70 -12.08
CA LEU A 386 -21.00 2.38 -12.63
C LEU A 386 -21.55 1.46 -11.54
N VAL A 387 -22.69 0.83 -11.80
CA VAL A 387 -23.38 -0.02 -10.80
C VAL A 387 -23.72 -1.40 -11.35
N ARG A 388 -23.59 -2.42 -10.49
CA ARG A 388 -23.90 -3.82 -10.80
C ARG A 388 -25.30 -4.23 -10.38
N VAL A 389 -25.89 -3.50 -9.44
CA VAL A 389 -27.24 -3.73 -8.94
C VAL A 389 -27.98 -2.41 -8.94
N VAL A 390 -29.22 -2.44 -9.42
CA VAL A 390 -30.18 -1.34 -9.28
C VAL A 390 -31.47 -1.95 -8.77
N SER A 391 -32.02 -1.32 -7.74
CA SER A 391 -33.34 -1.63 -7.23
C SER A 391 -34.38 -0.69 -7.84
N GLY A 392 -35.61 -1.15 -7.95
CA GLY A 392 -36.69 -0.35 -8.54
C GLY A 392 -38.02 -1.05 -8.42
N TYR A 393 -39.08 -0.44 -8.98
CA TYR A 393 -40.39 -1.07 -9.02
C TYR A 393 -40.72 -1.63 -10.40
N ARG A 394 -41.23 -2.87 -10.43
CA ARG A 394 -41.91 -3.46 -11.59
C ARG A 394 -43.38 -3.63 -11.25
N GLY A 395 -44.21 -2.70 -11.71
CA GLY A 395 -45.60 -2.63 -11.22
C GLY A 395 -45.62 -2.15 -9.77
N SER A 396 -46.19 -2.95 -8.86
CA SER A 396 -46.22 -2.69 -7.41
C SER A 396 -45.04 -3.27 -6.64
N ASP A 397 -44.30 -4.18 -7.25
CA ASP A 397 -43.31 -5.00 -6.54
C ASP A 397 -41.93 -4.36 -6.65
N SER A 398 -41.23 -4.26 -5.52
CA SER A 398 -39.81 -3.90 -5.51
C SER A 398 -39.00 -5.09 -6.03
N VAL A 399 -38.02 -4.80 -6.87
CA VAL A 399 -37.15 -5.80 -7.48
C VAL A 399 -35.71 -5.32 -7.46
N ASP A 400 -34.79 -6.21 -7.09
CA ASP A 400 -33.35 -5.98 -7.20
C ASP A 400 -32.85 -6.61 -8.50
N ILE A 401 -32.19 -5.80 -9.33
CA ILE A 401 -31.80 -6.22 -10.68
C ILE A 401 -30.29 -6.19 -10.78
N ARG A 402 -29.70 -7.38 -10.95
CA ARG A 402 -28.28 -7.52 -11.28
C ARG A 402 -28.05 -7.26 -12.77
N LEU A 403 -27.15 -6.33 -13.07
CA LEU A 403 -26.91 -5.78 -14.40
C LEU A 403 -25.67 -6.39 -15.02
N ASN A 404 -25.78 -6.82 -16.28
CA ASN A 404 -24.69 -7.30 -17.10
C ASN A 404 -24.89 -6.83 -18.56
N PRO A 405 -24.10 -5.87 -19.05
CA PRO A 405 -22.99 -5.18 -18.35
C PRO A 405 -23.48 -4.29 -17.19
N PRO A 406 -22.58 -3.77 -16.33
CA PRO A 406 -22.96 -2.75 -15.35
C PRO A 406 -23.57 -1.51 -16.01
N ALA A 407 -24.54 -0.86 -15.35
CA ALA A 407 -25.14 0.37 -15.88
C ALA A 407 -24.41 1.62 -15.39
N LYS A 408 -24.39 2.65 -16.24
CA LYS A 408 -24.04 4.01 -15.81
C LYS A 408 -25.28 4.71 -15.30
N VAL A 409 -25.24 5.11 -14.04
CA VAL A 409 -26.33 5.84 -13.39
C VAL A 409 -25.78 7.12 -12.76
N ARG A 410 -26.62 8.14 -12.64
CA ARG A 410 -26.29 9.40 -11.97
C ARG A 410 -27.01 9.46 -10.65
N ILE A 411 -26.29 9.77 -9.58
CA ILE A 411 -26.91 9.95 -8.25
C ILE A 411 -27.82 11.18 -8.31
N ALA A 412 -29.10 10.96 -8.07
CA ALA A 412 -30.15 11.96 -8.16
C ALA A 412 -30.56 12.47 -6.78
N LYS A 413 -31.45 13.46 -6.77
CA LYS A 413 -31.97 14.01 -5.52
C LYS A 413 -32.81 12.96 -4.80
N THR A 414 -32.34 12.54 -3.62
CA THR A 414 -33.00 11.58 -2.74
C THR A 414 -33.71 12.28 -1.59
N GLU A 415 -34.86 11.76 -1.19
CA GLU A 415 -35.60 12.25 -0.02
C GLU A 415 -34.87 11.92 1.28
N GLU A 416 -34.94 12.82 2.26
CA GLU A 416 -34.25 12.67 3.55
C GLU A 416 -34.65 11.38 4.29
N ALA A 417 -35.91 10.96 4.19
CA ALA A 417 -36.39 9.72 4.81
C ALA A 417 -35.72 8.46 4.22
N SER A 418 -35.30 8.50 2.96
CA SER A 418 -34.57 7.39 2.31
C SER A 418 -33.09 7.40 2.65
N LEU A 419 -32.52 8.58 2.95
CA LEU A 419 -31.17 8.69 3.47
C LEU A 419 -31.09 8.23 4.93
N LYS A 420 -32.13 8.46 5.73
CA LYS A 420 -32.19 8.10 7.16
C LYS A 420 -32.94 6.78 7.38
N HIS A 421 -32.70 5.80 6.51
CA HIS A 421 -33.37 4.52 6.58
C HIS A 421 -32.67 3.61 7.59
N TRP A 422 -33.21 3.57 8.80
CA TRP A 422 -32.70 2.70 9.86
C TRP A 422 -33.31 1.30 9.77
N ASN A 423 -32.45 0.29 9.77
CA ASN A 423 -32.77 -1.12 9.82
C ASN A 423 -32.00 -1.75 10.99
N ASP A 424 -32.70 -2.00 12.08
CA ASP A 424 -32.11 -2.35 13.37
C ASP A 424 -31.07 -1.29 13.82
N ASP A 425 -29.82 -1.71 14.05
CA ASP A 425 -28.72 -0.87 14.49
C ASP A 425 -27.90 -0.28 13.32
N TRP A 426 -28.33 -0.52 12.08
CA TRP A 426 -27.72 0.00 10.85
C TRP A 426 -28.54 1.13 10.24
N CYS A 427 -27.87 2.19 9.81
CA CYS A 427 -28.43 3.17 8.89
C CYS A 427 -28.03 2.78 7.46
N ASP A 428 -29.00 2.33 6.68
CA ASP A 428 -28.86 1.75 5.33
C ASP A 428 -29.50 2.69 4.28
N PRO A 429 -28.83 3.79 3.89
CA PRO A 429 -29.42 4.78 2.98
C PRO A 429 -29.69 4.20 1.60
N TYR A 430 -30.81 4.60 1.01
CA TYR A 430 -31.04 4.45 -0.43
C TYR A 430 -30.70 5.74 -1.14
N TRP A 431 -30.03 5.64 -2.30
CA TRP A 431 -29.76 6.76 -3.19
C TRP A 431 -30.58 6.59 -4.46
N GLU A 432 -31.46 7.55 -4.74
CA GLU A 432 -32.19 7.63 -6.01
C GLU A 432 -31.19 7.83 -7.15
N VAL A 433 -31.41 7.15 -8.28
CA VAL A 433 -30.52 7.22 -9.43
C VAL A 433 -31.27 7.41 -10.73
N GLU A 434 -30.65 8.15 -11.65
CA GLU A 434 -31.10 8.32 -13.02
C GLU A 434 -30.22 7.49 -13.96
N VAL A 435 -30.83 6.63 -14.78
CA VAL A 435 -30.10 5.85 -15.78
C VAL A 435 -29.57 6.79 -16.88
N VAL A 436 -28.24 6.87 -17.03
CA VAL A 436 -27.59 7.80 -17.98
C VAL A 436 -27.64 7.26 -19.41
N GLU A 437 -27.50 5.94 -19.57
CA GLU A 437 -27.52 5.25 -20.86
C GLU A 437 -28.60 4.17 -20.85
N PRO A 438 -29.45 4.04 -21.90
CA PRO A 438 -30.50 3.03 -21.93
C PRO A 438 -29.94 1.62 -21.66
N HIS A 439 -30.48 0.96 -20.64
CA HIS A 439 -30.03 -0.37 -20.24
C HIS A 439 -31.14 -1.41 -20.49
N PRO A 440 -30.92 -2.47 -21.31
CA PRO A 440 -31.97 -3.42 -21.69
C PRO A 440 -32.66 -4.11 -20.50
N GLN A 441 -31.92 -4.40 -19.42
CA GLN A 441 -32.47 -5.04 -18.22
C GLN A 441 -33.31 -4.09 -17.33
N LEU A 442 -33.22 -2.77 -17.55
CA LEU A 442 -33.96 -1.76 -16.77
C LEU A 442 -35.22 -1.26 -17.49
N VAL A 443 -35.56 -1.84 -18.65
CA VAL A 443 -36.76 -1.46 -19.39
C VAL A 443 -38.03 -1.73 -18.56
N GLY A 444 -38.83 -0.69 -18.35
CA GLY A 444 -40.08 -0.76 -17.60
C GLY A 444 -39.91 -0.72 -16.08
N ILE A 445 -38.69 -0.51 -15.58
CA ILE A 445 -38.43 -0.26 -14.15
C ILE A 445 -38.63 1.22 -13.86
N ARG A 446 -39.32 1.54 -12.77
CA ARG A 446 -39.60 2.92 -12.33
C ARG A 446 -39.02 3.16 -10.95
N SER A 447 -38.72 4.43 -10.64
CA SER A 447 -38.15 4.89 -9.36
C SER A 447 -36.95 4.03 -8.98
N THR A 448 -35.83 4.23 -9.67
CA THR A 448 -34.63 3.42 -9.50
C THR A 448 -33.75 3.97 -8.39
N TRP A 449 -33.27 3.10 -7.51
CA TRP A 449 -32.32 3.45 -6.45
C TRP A 449 -31.19 2.41 -6.34
N ILE A 450 -30.14 2.78 -5.61
CA ILE A 450 -29.05 1.89 -5.19
C ILE A 450 -28.82 2.04 -3.68
N SER A 451 -28.08 1.11 -3.08
CA SER A 451 -27.67 1.20 -1.67
C SER A 451 -26.48 2.16 -1.53
N GLY A 452 -26.57 3.11 -0.60
CA GLY A 452 -25.45 3.97 -0.20
C GLY A 452 -24.51 3.30 0.79
N SER A 453 -23.55 4.05 1.33
CA SER A 453 -22.69 3.58 2.44
C SER A 453 -23.53 3.37 3.71
N CYS A 454 -23.43 2.19 4.31
CA CYS A 454 -24.15 1.82 5.52
C CYS A 454 -23.29 2.01 6.77
N TYR A 455 -23.92 2.39 7.87
CA TYR A 455 -23.23 2.72 9.13
C TYR A 455 -23.95 2.10 10.33
N HIS A 456 -23.20 1.41 11.18
CA HIS A 456 -23.73 0.79 12.40
C HIS A 456 -23.40 1.60 13.65
N LEU A 457 -24.24 1.51 14.69
CA LEU A 457 -24.06 2.21 15.97
C LEU A 457 -22.78 1.85 16.74
N ASN A 458 -22.13 0.74 16.43
CA ASN A 458 -20.81 0.40 16.99
C ASN A 458 -19.63 0.99 16.20
N GLY A 459 -19.90 1.76 15.14
CA GLY A 459 -18.89 2.34 14.26
C GLY A 459 -18.43 1.48 13.09
N GLN A 460 -19.01 0.31 12.88
CA GLN A 460 -18.80 -0.45 11.64
C GLN A 460 -19.40 0.29 10.46
N GLN A 461 -18.74 0.19 9.31
CA GLN A 461 -19.16 0.76 8.05
C GLN A 461 -19.12 -0.32 6.98
N ALA A 462 -20.10 -0.31 6.09
CA ALA A 462 -20.08 -1.05 4.83
C ALA A 462 -20.19 -0.06 3.68
N ASN A 463 -19.23 -0.09 2.75
CA ASN A 463 -19.26 0.77 1.57
C ASN A 463 -20.48 0.46 0.70
N ALA A 464 -20.89 1.45 -0.12
CA ALA A 464 -21.96 1.31 -1.10
C ALA A 464 -21.67 0.14 -2.06
N SER A 465 -22.20 -1.04 -1.74
CA SER A 465 -21.83 -2.32 -2.35
C SER A 465 -22.22 -2.42 -3.83
N ASP A 466 -23.16 -1.57 -4.25
CA ASP A 466 -23.66 -1.52 -5.62
C ASP A 466 -22.79 -0.64 -6.54
N VAL A 467 -21.96 0.25 -5.98
CA VAL A 467 -21.09 1.17 -6.71
C VAL A 467 -19.74 0.50 -7.02
N ILE A 468 -19.48 0.31 -8.32
CA ILE A 468 -18.21 -0.25 -8.80
C ILE A 468 -17.17 0.87 -8.88
N SER A 469 -17.51 1.99 -9.53
CA SER A 469 -16.58 3.12 -9.69
C SER A 469 -17.31 4.41 -10.03
N VAL A 470 -16.65 5.52 -9.71
CA VAL A 470 -17.06 6.86 -10.16
C VAL A 470 -16.55 7.06 -11.58
N VAL A 471 -17.46 7.39 -12.50
CA VAL A 471 -17.09 7.71 -13.88
C VAL A 471 -16.69 9.18 -13.93
N SER A 472 -15.43 9.45 -14.24
CA SER A 472 -14.94 10.80 -14.50
C SER A 472 -15.78 11.42 -15.61
N ASN A 473 -16.57 12.45 -15.28
CA ASN A 473 -17.30 13.24 -16.26
C ASN A 473 -16.31 14.16 -17.00
N GLU A 474 -15.33 13.59 -17.72
CA GLU A 474 -14.61 14.39 -18.70
C GLU A 474 -15.62 14.74 -19.80
N PRO A 475 -15.83 16.03 -20.09
CA PRO A 475 -16.69 16.42 -21.21
C PRO A 475 -16.08 15.79 -22.46
N SER A 476 -16.79 14.82 -23.04
CA SER A 476 -16.43 14.25 -24.33
C SER A 476 -16.34 15.43 -25.31
N HIS A 477 -15.12 15.87 -25.61
CA HIS A 477 -14.85 16.78 -26.70
C HIS A 477 -15.28 16.04 -27.96
N LYS A 478 -16.52 16.26 -28.39
CA LYS A 478 -16.95 15.88 -29.73
C LYS A 478 -15.96 16.60 -30.67
N PRO A 479 -15.18 15.88 -31.49
CA PRO A 479 -14.40 16.54 -32.51
C PRO A 479 -15.38 17.32 -33.38
N ASP A 480 -15.20 18.64 -33.45
CA ASP A 480 -15.95 19.49 -34.36
C ASP A 480 -15.78 18.89 -35.76
N SER A 481 -16.85 18.29 -36.27
CA SER A 481 -16.88 17.79 -37.63
C SER A 481 -16.78 19.02 -38.52
N LEU A 482 -15.57 19.29 -39.02
CA LEU A 482 -15.33 20.23 -40.11
C LEU A 482 -16.18 19.76 -41.29
N ALA A 483 -17.33 20.42 -41.46
CA ALA A 483 -18.13 20.33 -42.67
C ALA A 483 -17.25 20.77 -43.84
N SER A 484 -16.79 19.78 -44.61
CA SER A 484 -16.19 20.02 -45.91
C SER A 484 -17.31 20.44 -46.86
N SER A 485 -17.45 21.73 -47.06
CA SER A 485 -18.20 22.31 -48.18
C SER A 485 -17.36 22.16 -49.45
N LEU A 486 -17.78 21.26 -50.33
CA LEU A 486 -17.55 21.28 -51.77
C LEU A 486 -18.87 21.05 -52.49
#